data_AF-A0A6G2FX41-F1
#
_entry.id   AF-A0A6G2FX41-F1
#
_cell.length_a   1.000
_cell.length_b   1.000
_cell.length_c   1.000
_cell.angle_alpha   90.00
_cell.angle_beta   90.00
_cell.angle_gamma   90.00
#
_symmetry.space_group_name_H-M   'P 1'
#
loop_
_entity.id
_entity.type
_entity.pdbx_description
1 polymer ?
#
loop_
_entity_poly.entity_id
_entity_poly.type
_entity_poly.pdbx_seq_one_letter_code
_entity_poly.pdbx_strand_id
1 'polypeptide(L)'
;MFQNTESGETVESTEENPNAGCRLITDGGRPEPVGIIEEFIRDNVEAGDWCVYSAKRVAKETELTGQEAGYWFSRIVGADPRFDPIDLEDDVHIERFNTNSSVVRWKVERYETTQTKRLVADGGVRWGDLTEFQQRCLQEAIAFERAHDEPPIGLDLKEATSEFYETETNHGRLYPNLDTLVGYGLIEKGQVDRRSNYYAPTPAGRELVRRAAEDAVTRVLGGEVSGIAVTDGGEN
;
A
#
# COMPACT_ATOMS: atom_id res chain seq x y z
N MET A 1 -27.80 -24.56 71.09
CA MET A 1 -28.83 -24.99 70.13
C MET A 1 -28.65 -24.13 68.88
N PHE A 2 -28.62 -24.77 67.72
CA PHE A 2 -28.17 -24.20 66.45
C PHE A 2 -29.21 -23.28 65.74
N GLN A 3 -28.67 -22.48 64.81
CA GLN A 3 -29.17 -22.11 63.47
C GLN A 3 -29.69 -20.68 63.18
N ASN A 4 -29.02 -20.11 62.15
CA ASN A 4 -29.44 -19.21 61.05
C ASN A 4 -29.77 -17.75 61.38
N THR A 5 -28.96 -16.75 60.98
CA THR A 5 -28.77 -16.12 59.64
C THR A 5 -30.04 -15.54 59.03
N GLU A 6 -30.12 -14.22 58.92
CA GLU A 6 -30.26 -13.49 57.64
C GLU A 6 -30.08 -11.98 57.84
N SER A 7 -29.16 -11.44 57.04
CA SER A 7 -28.88 -10.01 56.87
C SER A 7 -29.91 -9.39 55.92
N GLY A 8 -30.34 -8.16 56.21
CA GLY A 8 -31.15 -7.34 55.31
C GLY A 8 -30.53 -5.96 55.16
N GLU A 9 -29.45 -5.88 54.39
CA GLU A 9 -28.84 -4.61 53.97
C GLU A 9 -29.55 -4.06 52.74
N THR A 10 -29.72 -2.74 52.77
CA THR A 10 -30.41 -1.89 51.82
C THR A 10 -29.83 -2.05 50.41
N VAL A 11 -30.67 -2.45 49.46
CA VAL A 11 -30.34 -2.47 48.02
C VAL A 11 -30.26 -1.03 47.50
N GLU A 12 -29.07 -0.44 47.56
CA GLU A 12 -28.73 0.75 46.79
C GLU A 12 -28.37 0.32 45.37
N SER A 13 -29.32 0.54 44.44
CA SER A 13 -29.14 0.33 43.02
C SER A 13 -28.02 1.22 42.51
N THR A 14 -26.81 0.66 42.41
CA THR A 14 -25.73 1.30 41.66
C THR A 14 -26.00 1.00 40.19
N GLU A 15 -26.52 1.98 39.46
CA GLU A 15 -26.51 1.97 38.00
C GLU A 15 -25.07 1.73 37.54
N GLU A 16 -24.78 0.51 37.08
CA GLU A 16 -23.53 0.18 36.45
C GLU A 16 -23.40 1.04 35.18
N ASN A 17 -22.51 2.02 35.28
CA ASN A 17 -22.15 2.89 34.20
C ASN A 17 -21.46 2.05 33.11
N PRO A 18 -22.08 1.85 31.92
CA PRO A 18 -21.55 0.95 30.89
C PRO A 18 -20.29 1.51 30.18
N ASN A 19 -19.73 2.60 30.70
CA ASN A 19 -18.53 3.28 30.20
C ASN A 19 -17.35 3.20 31.18
N ALA A 20 -17.41 2.33 32.20
CA ALA A 20 -16.26 2.00 33.01
C ALA A 20 -15.26 1.22 32.13
N GLY A 21 -14.25 1.94 31.64
CA GLY A 21 -13.24 1.43 30.72
C GLY A 21 -12.72 0.07 31.16
N CYS A 22 -12.86 -0.92 30.28
CA CYS A 22 -12.20 -2.21 30.41
C CYS A 22 -10.71 -1.96 30.65
N ARG A 23 -10.27 -2.13 31.90
CA ARG A 23 -8.89 -2.46 32.22
C ARG A 23 -8.62 -3.81 31.57
N LEU A 24 -7.99 -3.79 30.40
CA LEU A 24 -7.43 -5.01 29.83
C LEU A 24 -6.18 -5.35 30.63
N ILE A 25 -6.38 -6.26 31.58
CA ILE A 25 -5.33 -6.99 32.27
C ILE A 25 -4.62 -7.84 31.21
N THR A 26 -3.35 -7.53 30.94
CA THR A 26 -2.48 -8.38 30.12
C THR A 26 -2.00 -9.56 30.96
N ASP A 27 -2.83 -10.60 31.09
CA ASP A 27 -2.39 -11.90 31.58
C ASP A 27 -3.19 -13.00 30.89
N GLY A 28 -2.51 -13.79 30.05
CA GLY A 28 -3.06 -15.01 29.46
C GLY A 28 -3.22 -15.00 27.94
N GLY A 29 -2.10 -15.13 27.23
CA GLY A 29 -2.00 -15.91 25.98
C GLY A 29 -2.82 -15.52 24.74
N ARG A 30 -3.64 -14.46 24.77
CA ARG A 30 -4.27 -13.92 23.56
C ARG A 30 -3.26 -13.01 22.85
N PRO A 31 -3.05 -13.17 21.53
CA PRO A 31 -2.22 -12.23 20.78
C PRO A 31 -2.72 -10.80 20.99
N GLU A 32 -1.78 -9.85 21.02
CA GLU A 32 -2.09 -8.45 21.27
C GLU A 32 -3.07 -7.94 20.19
N PRO A 33 -4.18 -7.26 20.55
CA PRO A 33 -5.24 -6.94 19.58
C PRO A 33 -4.81 -6.12 18.37
N VAL A 34 -3.76 -5.31 18.48
CA VAL A 34 -3.16 -4.58 17.35
C VAL A 34 -2.44 -5.56 16.44
N GLY A 35 -1.67 -6.50 17.00
CA GLY A 35 -1.04 -7.57 16.22
C GLY A 35 -2.04 -8.44 15.43
N ILE A 36 -3.22 -8.73 16.00
CA ILE A 36 -4.31 -9.43 15.28
C ILE A 36 -4.83 -8.59 14.10
N ILE A 37 -4.91 -7.26 14.28
CA ILE A 37 -5.35 -6.36 13.21
C ILE A 37 -4.27 -6.28 12.12
N GLU A 38 -3.00 -6.16 12.47
CA GLU A 38 -1.88 -6.13 11.51
C GLU A 38 -1.78 -7.43 10.71
N GLU A 39 -1.91 -8.59 11.36
CA GLU A 39 -1.92 -9.90 10.69
C GLU A 39 -3.12 -10.02 9.74
N PHE A 40 -4.32 -9.67 10.22
CA PHE A 40 -5.53 -9.64 9.39
C PHE A 40 -5.35 -8.74 8.16
N ILE A 41 -4.73 -7.57 8.33
CA ILE A 41 -4.46 -6.64 7.23
C ILE A 41 -3.43 -7.22 6.27
N ARG A 42 -2.35 -7.85 6.76
CA ARG A 42 -1.33 -8.47 5.92
C ARG A 42 -1.86 -9.64 5.08
N ASP A 43 -2.80 -10.40 5.64
CA ASP A 43 -3.43 -11.54 4.96
C ASP A 43 -4.48 -11.14 3.93
N ASN A 44 -5.09 -9.97 4.09
CA ASN A 44 -6.23 -9.54 3.27
C ASN A 44 -5.94 -8.32 2.39
N VAL A 45 -4.81 -7.65 2.58
CA VAL A 45 -4.36 -6.48 1.82
C VAL A 45 -2.92 -6.72 1.41
N GLU A 46 -2.66 -6.74 0.11
CA GLU A 46 -1.30 -6.84 -0.41
C GLU A 46 -0.54 -5.53 -0.18
N ALA A 47 0.79 -5.61 -0.13
CA ALA A 47 1.65 -4.45 -0.02
C ALA A 47 1.45 -3.54 -1.25
N GLY A 48 1.10 -2.27 -1.03
CA GLY A 48 0.76 -1.30 -2.08
C GLY A 48 -0.75 -1.19 -2.38
N ASP A 49 -1.59 -2.02 -1.77
CA ASP A 49 -3.05 -2.00 -1.94
C ASP A 49 -3.79 -1.40 -0.74
N TRP A 50 -5.08 -1.11 -0.93
CA TRP A 50 -5.96 -0.64 0.14
C TRP A 50 -7.34 -1.29 0.08
N CYS A 51 -7.97 -1.41 1.24
CA CYS A 51 -9.31 -1.98 1.40
C CYS A 51 -10.12 -1.19 2.43
N VAL A 52 -11.45 -1.25 2.32
CA VAL A 52 -12.37 -0.65 3.31
C VAL A 52 -13.00 -1.74 4.15
N TYR A 53 -12.76 -1.68 5.45
CA TYR A 53 -13.30 -2.62 6.42
C TYR A 53 -14.35 -1.94 7.31
N SER A 54 -15.31 -2.75 7.77
CA SER A 54 -16.19 -2.39 8.88
C SER A 54 -15.81 -3.25 10.07
N ALA A 55 -16.04 -2.76 11.29
CA ALA A 55 -15.72 -3.51 12.51
C ALA A 55 -16.39 -4.88 12.55
N LYS A 56 -17.60 -5.01 11.97
CA LYS A 56 -18.33 -6.29 11.85
C LYS A 56 -17.64 -7.28 10.92
N ARG A 57 -16.97 -6.79 9.87
CA ARG A 57 -16.24 -7.66 8.93
C ARG A 57 -14.96 -8.18 9.55
N VAL A 58 -14.18 -7.30 10.18
CA VAL A 58 -12.96 -7.69 10.91
C VAL A 58 -13.30 -8.72 11.99
N ALA A 59 -14.38 -8.50 12.75
CA ALA A 59 -14.82 -9.44 13.78
C ALA A 59 -15.33 -10.81 13.28
N LYS A 60 -15.60 -10.95 11.97
CA LYS A 60 -16.01 -12.23 11.38
C LYS A 60 -14.79 -13.07 10.96
N GLU A 61 -13.70 -12.39 10.63
CA GLU A 61 -12.50 -12.96 10.03
C GLU A 61 -11.32 -12.99 11.03
N THR A 62 -11.52 -12.46 12.24
CA THR A 62 -10.56 -12.45 13.35
C THR A 62 -11.21 -12.93 14.64
N GLU A 63 -10.41 -13.17 15.67
CA GLU A 63 -10.91 -13.50 17.01
C GLU A 63 -11.44 -12.27 17.79
N LEU A 64 -11.43 -11.07 17.21
CA LEU A 64 -11.90 -9.84 17.84
C LEU A 64 -13.42 -9.73 17.75
N THR A 65 -14.05 -9.16 18.78
CA THR A 65 -15.45 -8.74 18.71
C THR A 65 -15.59 -7.45 17.89
N GLY A 66 -16.79 -7.17 17.37
CA GLY A 66 -17.04 -5.93 16.63
C GLY A 66 -16.81 -4.65 17.45
N GLN A 67 -16.95 -4.73 18.78
CA GLN A 67 -16.62 -3.63 19.68
C GLN A 67 -15.11 -3.47 19.88
N GLU A 68 -14.37 -4.58 20.06
CA GLU A 68 -12.90 -4.56 20.15
C GLU A 68 -12.28 -4.01 18.87
N ALA A 69 -12.70 -4.49 17.70
CA ALA A 69 -12.22 -3.97 16.41
C ALA A 69 -12.49 -2.47 16.31
N GLY A 70 -13.73 -2.01 16.53
CA GLY A 70 -14.06 -0.58 16.46
C GLY A 70 -13.24 0.29 17.44
N TYR A 71 -12.99 -0.22 18.65
CA TYR A 71 -12.18 0.45 19.66
C TYR A 71 -10.72 0.60 19.22
N TRP A 72 -10.09 -0.48 18.74
CA TRP A 72 -8.69 -0.47 18.33
C TRP A 72 -8.45 0.36 17.07
N PHE A 73 -9.33 0.26 16.05
CA PHE A 73 -9.26 1.15 14.89
C PHE A 73 -9.38 2.64 15.28
N SER A 74 -10.20 2.97 16.28
CA SER A 74 -10.32 4.35 16.77
C SER A 74 -9.08 4.82 17.55
N ARG A 75 -8.43 3.91 18.27
CA ARG A 75 -7.17 4.17 19.00
C ARG A 75 -5.99 4.37 18.04
N ILE A 76 -5.90 3.55 17.00
CA ILE A 76 -4.86 3.65 15.96
C ILE A 76 -4.97 4.99 15.21
N VAL A 77 -6.18 5.37 14.80
CA VAL A 77 -6.42 6.62 14.05
C VAL A 77 -6.33 7.87 14.96
N GLY A 78 -6.15 7.70 16.27
CA GLY A 78 -6.07 8.81 17.22
C GLY A 78 -7.39 9.59 17.35
N ALA A 79 -8.53 8.94 17.10
CA ALA A 79 -9.84 9.60 17.07
C ALA A 79 -10.39 9.94 18.47
N ASP A 80 -9.83 9.36 19.53
CA ASP A 80 -10.17 9.71 20.92
C ASP A 80 -9.03 10.54 21.55
N PRO A 81 -9.25 11.83 21.86
CA PRO A 81 -8.22 12.72 22.39
C PRO A 81 -7.77 12.36 23.82
N ARG A 82 -8.38 11.36 24.46
CA ARG A 82 -8.00 10.88 25.80
C ARG A 82 -6.84 9.88 25.80
N PHE A 83 -6.42 9.41 24.62
CA PHE A 83 -5.36 8.42 24.49
C PHE A 83 -4.38 8.82 23.41
N ASP A 84 -3.09 8.51 23.63
CA ASP A 84 -2.09 8.66 22.57
C ASP A 84 -2.41 7.70 21.41
N PRO A 85 -2.30 8.16 20.15
CA PRO A 85 -2.43 7.31 18.98
C PRO A 85 -1.47 6.12 19.06
N ILE A 86 -1.93 4.96 18.61
CA ILE A 86 -1.07 3.78 18.50
C ILE A 86 -0.51 3.76 17.09
N ASP A 87 0.79 3.95 16.96
CA ASP A 87 1.50 3.80 15.70
C ASP A 87 1.53 2.31 15.31
N LEU A 88 1.16 2.02 14.06
CA LEU A 88 1.31 0.70 13.45
C LEU A 88 2.70 0.58 12.80
N GLU A 89 3.03 -0.62 12.32
CA GLU A 89 4.17 -0.77 11.41
C GLU A 89 4.09 0.23 10.23
N ASP A 90 5.24 0.77 9.81
CA ASP A 90 5.36 1.82 8.78
C ASP A 90 4.72 1.45 7.42
N ASP A 91 4.43 0.16 7.21
CA ASP A 91 3.80 -0.40 6.02
C ASP A 91 2.27 -0.47 6.13
N VAL A 92 1.66 -0.02 7.24
CA VAL A 92 0.20 -0.05 7.43
C VAL A 92 -0.32 1.32 7.84
N HIS A 93 -1.22 1.87 7.04
CA HIS A 93 -1.93 3.11 7.32
C HIS A 93 -3.43 2.89 7.41
N ILE A 94 -4.04 3.49 8.42
CA ILE A 94 -5.47 3.35 8.66
C ILE A 94 -6.06 4.75 8.82
N GLU A 95 -7.12 5.02 8.07
CA GLU A 95 -7.90 6.25 8.20
C GLU A 95 -9.40 5.96 8.31
N ARG A 96 -10.14 6.92 8.87
CA ARG A 96 -11.59 6.81 8.94
C ARG A 96 -12.19 7.06 7.56
N PHE A 97 -12.85 6.06 7.00
CA PHE A 97 -13.45 6.17 5.68
C PHE A 97 -14.85 6.79 5.77
N ASN A 98 -14.96 8.04 5.34
CA ASN A 98 -16.21 8.79 5.40
C ASN A 98 -17.24 8.19 4.42
N THR A 99 -18.37 7.77 4.97
CA THR A 99 -19.56 7.46 4.18
C THR A 99 -20.73 8.15 4.86
N ASN A 100 -21.66 8.72 4.08
CA ASN A 100 -22.96 9.27 4.53
C ASN A 100 -23.89 8.18 5.14
N SER A 101 -23.33 7.23 5.89
CA SER A 101 -23.95 6.02 6.42
C SER A 101 -23.68 5.95 7.91
N SER A 102 -24.62 5.39 8.67
CA SER A 102 -24.49 5.19 10.12
C SER A 102 -23.43 4.15 10.52
N VAL A 103 -22.83 3.46 9.56
CA VAL A 103 -21.81 2.43 9.81
C VAL A 103 -20.43 3.03 9.64
N VAL A 104 -19.65 3.05 10.73
CA VAL A 104 -18.24 3.45 10.71
C VAL A 104 -17.44 2.45 9.87
N ARG A 105 -16.68 2.98 8.93
CA ARG A 105 -15.78 2.23 8.06
C ARG A 105 -14.38 2.81 8.18
N TRP A 106 -13.41 1.95 7.96
CA TRP A 106 -11.99 2.26 8.03
C TRP A 106 -11.36 1.89 6.71
N LYS A 107 -10.63 2.81 6.12
CA LYS A 107 -9.79 2.54 4.98
C LYS A 107 -8.45 2.10 5.55
N VAL A 108 -8.03 0.92 5.16
CA VAL A 108 -6.72 0.38 5.48
C VAL A 108 -5.93 0.37 4.19
N GLU A 109 -4.79 1.03 4.20
CA GLU A 109 -3.80 1.01 3.16
C GLU A 109 -2.59 0.25 3.68
N ARG A 110 -2.05 -0.66 2.88
CA ARG A 110 -0.71 -1.14 3.11
C ARG A 110 0.22 -0.45 2.17
N TYR A 111 1.19 0.27 2.71
CA TYR A 111 2.32 0.70 1.92
C TYR A 111 3.21 -0.53 1.69
N GLU A 112 3.83 -0.61 0.52
CA GLU A 112 5.02 -1.47 0.42
C GLU A 112 5.97 -0.99 1.50
N THR A 113 6.47 -1.85 2.39
CA THR A 113 7.38 -1.44 3.48
C THR A 113 8.52 -0.65 2.87
N THR A 114 8.37 0.66 2.86
CA THR A 114 9.30 1.50 2.19
C THR A 114 10.19 1.98 3.30
N GLN A 115 11.33 1.32 3.41
CA GLN A 115 12.54 2.05 3.65
C GLN A 115 12.77 3.09 2.51
N THR A 116 11.85 4.05 2.34
CA THR A 116 12.11 5.35 1.70
C THR A 116 12.11 6.37 2.83
N LYS A 117 12.97 6.16 3.81
CA LYS A 117 14.25 6.86 3.80
C LYS A 117 14.55 7.56 2.47
N ARG A 118 14.26 8.85 2.44
CA ARG A 118 15.01 9.83 1.66
C ARG A 118 16.51 9.49 1.77
N LEU A 119 17.08 8.85 0.75
CA LEU A 119 18.53 8.72 0.61
C LEU A 119 18.93 9.16 -0.79
N VAL A 120 19.24 10.45 -0.87
CA VAL A 120 20.28 10.93 -1.76
C VAL A 120 21.61 10.70 -1.04
N ALA A 121 22.46 9.88 -1.66
CA ALA A 121 23.86 9.52 -1.39
C ALA A 121 23.91 8.02 -1.77
N ASP A 122 24.25 7.52 -2.97
CA ASP A 122 25.45 7.77 -3.76
C ASP A 122 25.26 7.43 -5.27
N GLY A 123 24.03 7.18 -5.76
CA GLY A 123 23.89 6.59 -7.12
C GLY A 123 22.51 6.48 -7.81
N GLY A 124 21.44 7.14 -7.35
CA GLY A 124 20.12 7.12 -8.01
C GLY A 124 19.32 5.82 -7.84
N VAL A 125 18.09 5.77 -8.37
CA VAL A 125 17.18 4.61 -8.34
C VAL A 125 17.76 3.46 -9.17
N ARG A 126 17.80 2.23 -8.63
CA ARG A 126 18.25 1.03 -9.34
C ARG A 126 17.06 0.25 -9.90
N TRP A 127 17.33 -0.56 -10.92
CA TRP A 127 16.29 -1.39 -11.55
C TRP A 127 15.63 -2.36 -10.57
N GLY A 128 16.42 -2.97 -9.69
CA GLY A 128 15.92 -3.88 -8.65
C GLY A 128 15.20 -3.22 -7.48
N ASP A 129 15.19 -1.88 -7.41
CA ASP A 129 14.40 -1.14 -6.41
C ASP A 129 12.94 -0.96 -6.88
N LEU A 130 12.66 -1.22 -8.15
CA LEU A 130 11.31 -1.16 -8.74
C LEU A 130 10.62 -2.52 -8.65
N THR A 131 9.33 -2.51 -8.33
CA THR A 131 8.51 -3.72 -8.42
C THR A 131 8.40 -4.19 -9.87
N GLU A 132 8.11 -5.48 -10.09
CA GLU A 132 7.91 -6.02 -11.44
C GLU A 132 6.83 -5.25 -12.22
N PHE A 133 5.78 -4.79 -11.52
CA PHE A 133 4.72 -4.01 -12.15
C PHE A 133 5.18 -2.59 -12.51
N GLN A 134 6.00 -1.94 -11.68
CA GLN A 134 6.62 -0.64 -11.99
C GLN A 134 7.61 -0.74 -13.15
N GLN A 135 8.46 -1.78 -13.14
CA GLN A 135 9.36 -2.11 -14.24
C GLN A 135 8.57 -2.28 -15.53
N ARG A 136 7.47 -3.03 -15.49
CA ARG A 136 6.60 -3.25 -16.64
C ARG A 136 5.96 -1.95 -17.14
N CYS A 137 5.41 -1.13 -16.24
CA CYS A 137 4.83 0.16 -16.61
C CYS A 137 5.86 1.08 -17.28
N LEU A 138 7.09 1.13 -16.77
CA LEU A 138 8.16 1.94 -17.35
C LEU A 138 8.57 1.43 -18.73
N GLN A 139 8.69 0.11 -18.90
CA GLN A 139 8.99 -0.51 -20.20
C GLN A 139 7.89 -0.24 -21.23
N GLU A 140 6.63 -0.42 -20.84
CA GLU A 140 5.49 -0.18 -21.73
C GLU A 140 5.37 1.29 -22.11
N ALA A 141 5.62 2.21 -21.19
CA ALA A 141 5.64 3.63 -21.50
C ALA A 141 6.71 3.98 -22.55
N ILE A 142 7.90 3.38 -22.45
CA ILE A 142 8.99 3.56 -23.42
C ILE A 142 8.66 2.89 -24.77
N ALA A 143 8.11 1.67 -24.73
CA ALA A 143 7.75 0.93 -25.93
C ALA A 143 6.64 1.64 -26.71
N PHE A 144 5.62 2.13 -26.01
CA PHE A 144 4.52 2.87 -26.59
C PHE A 144 5.00 4.18 -27.23
N GLU A 145 5.77 5.00 -26.50
CA GLU A 145 6.33 6.25 -27.01
C GLU A 145 7.15 6.02 -28.28
N ARG A 146 7.96 4.95 -28.32
CA ARG A 146 8.75 4.60 -29.51
C ARG A 146 7.89 4.15 -30.70
N ALA A 147 6.76 3.49 -30.45
CA ALA A 147 5.89 2.98 -31.50
C ALA A 147 4.96 4.06 -32.08
N HIS A 148 4.57 5.06 -31.28
CA HIS A 148 3.55 6.04 -31.65
C HIS A 148 4.10 7.47 -31.76
N ASP A 149 5.37 7.72 -31.40
CA ASP A 149 6.01 9.05 -31.34
C ASP A 149 5.28 10.03 -30.39
N GLU A 150 4.52 9.50 -29.44
CA GLU A 150 3.77 10.24 -28.42
C GLU A 150 3.68 9.45 -27.10
N PRO A 151 3.66 10.12 -25.93
CA PRO A 151 3.57 9.43 -24.65
C PRO A 151 2.18 8.81 -24.45
N PRO A 152 2.10 7.62 -23.84
CA PRO A 152 0.81 6.98 -23.60
C PRO A 152 -0.02 7.75 -22.57
N ILE A 153 -1.34 7.65 -22.71
CA ILE A 153 -2.25 7.97 -21.62
C ILE A 153 -2.39 6.77 -20.67
N GLY A 154 -2.93 7.04 -19.47
CA GLY A 154 -3.13 5.97 -18.48
C GLY A 154 -4.02 4.82 -18.97
N LEU A 155 -4.87 5.03 -19.99
CA LEU A 155 -5.66 3.96 -20.59
C LEU A 155 -4.79 3.03 -21.44
N ASP A 156 -3.89 3.57 -22.25
CA ASP A 156 -3.00 2.78 -23.11
C ASP A 156 -2.10 1.87 -22.27
N LEU A 157 -1.55 2.41 -21.18
CA LEU A 157 -0.75 1.64 -20.23
C LEU A 157 -1.58 0.56 -19.54
N LYS A 158 -2.84 0.84 -19.20
CA LYS A 158 -3.75 -0.16 -18.64
C LYS A 158 -3.96 -1.32 -19.61
N GLU A 159 -4.20 -1.03 -20.88
CA GLU A 159 -4.43 -2.04 -21.91
C GLU A 159 -3.17 -2.87 -22.13
N ALA A 160 -2.02 -2.23 -22.32
CA ALA A 160 -0.73 -2.89 -22.53
C ALA A 160 -0.32 -3.80 -21.36
N THR A 161 -0.51 -3.35 -20.11
CA THR A 161 -0.23 -4.21 -18.94
C THR A 161 -1.25 -5.33 -18.80
N SER A 162 -2.52 -5.09 -19.11
CA SER A 162 -3.56 -6.12 -19.03
C SER A 162 -3.34 -7.24 -20.05
N GLU A 163 -2.91 -6.89 -21.26
CA GLU A 163 -2.54 -7.85 -22.29
C GLU A 163 -1.34 -8.69 -21.83
N PHE A 164 -0.31 -8.05 -21.28
CA PHE A 164 0.89 -8.76 -20.82
C PHE A 164 0.63 -9.75 -19.68
N TYR A 165 -0.20 -9.37 -18.71
CA TYR A 165 -0.53 -10.24 -17.57
C TYR A 165 -1.72 -11.16 -17.84
N GLU A 166 -2.29 -11.15 -19.05
CA GLU A 166 -3.50 -11.89 -19.46
C GLU A 166 -4.67 -11.72 -18.47
N THR A 167 -4.70 -10.59 -17.76
CA THR A 167 -5.60 -10.30 -16.63
C THR A 167 -5.90 -8.81 -16.63
N GLU A 168 -7.15 -8.43 -16.33
CA GLU A 168 -7.50 -7.01 -16.26
C GLU A 168 -6.70 -6.30 -15.16
N THR A 169 -5.89 -5.32 -15.58
CA THR A 169 -5.17 -4.43 -14.66
C THR A 169 -6.17 -3.47 -14.02
N ASN A 170 -6.32 -3.54 -12.70
CA ASN A 170 -7.18 -2.61 -11.97
C ASN A 170 -6.57 -1.19 -11.96
N HIS A 171 -7.43 -0.17 -12.03
CA HIS A 171 -7.06 1.24 -11.86
C HIS A 171 -6.32 1.49 -10.53
N GLY A 172 -6.76 0.82 -9.45
CA GLY A 172 -6.12 0.90 -8.14
C GLY A 172 -4.69 0.36 -8.10
N ARG A 173 -4.30 -0.47 -9.08
CA ARG A 173 -2.92 -0.96 -9.22
C ARG A 173 -2.10 -0.09 -10.16
N LEU A 174 -2.69 0.37 -11.27
CA LEU A 174 -1.94 1.12 -12.28
C LEU A 174 -1.46 2.48 -11.76
N TYR A 175 -2.39 3.31 -11.27
CA TYR A 175 -2.09 4.71 -11.00
C TYR A 175 -1.13 4.92 -9.83
N PRO A 176 -1.22 4.17 -8.71
CA PRO A 176 -0.22 4.28 -7.65
C PRO A 176 1.19 3.93 -8.13
N ASN A 177 1.34 2.89 -8.96
CA ASN A 177 2.63 2.54 -9.52
C ASN A 177 3.18 3.60 -10.49
N LEU A 178 2.31 4.25 -11.27
CA LEU A 178 2.71 5.39 -12.10
C LEU A 178 3.10 6.60 -11.25
N ASP A 179 2.36 6.91 -10.19
CA ASP A 179 2.69 8.02 -9.29
C ASP A 179 4.03 7.77 -8.56
N THR A 180 4.36 6.52 -8.21
CA THR A 180 5.69 6.14 -7.70
C THR A 180 6.80 6.39 -8.72
N LEU A 181 6.61 5.97 -9.98
CA LEU A 181 7.58 6.23 -11.06
C LEU A 181 7.77 7.73 -11.33
N VAL A 182 6.72 8.53 -11.15
CA VAL A 182 6.77 10.00 -11.20
C VAL A 182 7.56 10.54 -10.01
N GLY A 183 7.32 10.03 -8.80
CA GLY A 183 8.09 10.38 -7.61
C GLY A 183 9.59 10.08 -7.74
N TYR A 184 9.94 9.01 -8.44
CA TYR A 184 11.32 8.67 -8.80
C TYR A 184 11.90 9.47 -9.97
N GLY A 185 11.09 10.29 -10.65
CA GLY A 185 11.52 11.04 -11.82
C GLY A 185 11.86 10.17 -13.03
N LEU A 186 11.36 8.93 -13.09
CA LEU A 186 11.54 8.00 -14.22
C LEU A 186 10.47 8.22 -15.31
N ILE A 187 9.33 8.78 -14.92
CA ILE A 187 8.23 9.20 -15.80
C ILE A 187 7.81 10.62 -15.40
N GLU A 188 7.45 11.42 -16.39
CA GLU A 188 6.77 12.70 -16.21
C GLU A 188 5.27 12.54 -16.46
N LYS A 189 4.46 13.11 -15.58
CA LYS A 189 3.01 13.14 -15.71
C LYS A 189 2.59 14.53 -16.20
N GLY A 190 1.80 14.56 -17.27
CA GLY A 190 1.16 15.79 -17.70
C GLY A 190 -0.28 15.57 -18.11
N GLN A 191 -0.97 16.68 -18.38
CA GLN A 191 -2.41 16.69 -18.58
C GLN A 191 -2.74 16.72 -20.07
N VAL A 192 -3.53 15.76 -20.56
CA VAL A 192 -4.09 15.76 -21.92
C VAL A 192 -5.42 16.50 -21.91
N ASP A 193 -6.30 16.16 -20.97
CA ASP A 193 -7.60 16.80 -20.79
C ASP A 193 -8.04 16.78 -19.31
N ARG A 194 -9.30 17.16 -19.01
CA ARG A 194 -9.80 17.22 -17.62
C ARG A 194 -9.88 15.85 -16.90
N ARG A 195 -9.79 14.75 -17.64
CA ARG A 195 -9.98 13.36 -17.19
C ARG A 195 -8.79 12.46 -17.53
N SER A 196 -7.93 12.87 -18.47
CA SER A 196 -6.82 12.04 -18.96
C SER A 196 -5.46 12.71 -18.71
N ASN A 197 -4.53 11.93 -18.16
CA ASN A 197 -3.11 12.31 -18.03
C ASN A 197 -2.27 11.44 -18.97
N TYR A 198 -1.21 12.04 -19.53
CA TYR A 198 -0.15 11.33 -20.23
C TYR A 198 1.02 11.04 -19.29
N TYR A 199 1.78 10.00 -19.63
CA TYR A 199 2.92 9.51 -18.86
C TYR A 199 4.13 9.36 -19.77
N ALA A 200 4.98 10.38 -19.80
CA ALA A 200 6.15 10.44 -20.68
C ALA A 200 7.39 9.88 -19.96
N PRO A 201 8.07 8.84 -20.47
CA PRO A 201 9.35 8.41 -19.92
C PRO A 201 10.38 9.54 -19.92
N THR A 202 11.12 9.67 -18.83
CA THR A 202 12.21 10.65 -18.74
C THR A 202 13.52 10.07 -19.29
N PRO A 203 14.54 10.90 -19.56
CA PRO A 203 15.88 10.38 -19.88
C PRO A 203 16.44 9.44 -18.80
N ALA A 204 16.11 9.71 -17.53
CA ALA A 204 16.51 8.85 -16.42
C ALA A 204 15.81 7.48 -16.45
N GLY A 205 14.50 7.46 -16.74
CA GLY A 205 13.75 6.21 -16.94
C GLY A 205 14.30 5.35 -18.07
N ARG A 206 14.60 5.97 -19.22
CA ARG A 206 15.21 5.28 -20.38
C ARG A 206 16.59 4.72 -20.06
N GLU A 207 17.43 5.51 -19.40
CA GLU A 207 18.77 5.10 -19.00
C GLU A 207 18.74 3.94 -18.00
N LEU A 208 17.78 3.95 -17.06
CA LEU A 208 17.61 2.87 -16.09
C LEU A 208 17.28 1.54 -16.78
N VAL A 209 16.33 1.54 -17.73
CA VAL A 209 15.97 0.35 -18.52
C VAL A 209 17.15 -0.13 -19.38
N ARG A 210 17.90 0.79 -20.00
CA ARG A 210 19.08 0.45 -20.81
C ARG A 210 20.13 -0.28 -19.98
N ARG A 211 20.49 0.27 -18.82
CA ARG A 211 21.47 -0.36 -17.90
C ARG A 211 20.99 -1.71 -17.41
N ALA A 212 19.72 -1.84 -17.06
CA ALA A 212 19.14 -3.11 -16.62
C ALA A 212 19.27 -4.20 -17.71
N ALA A 213 19.01 -3.85 -18.96
CA ALA A 213 19.17 -4.77 -20.08
C ALA A 213 20.64 -5.18 -20.29
N GLU A 214 21.57 -4.23 -20.23
CA GLU A 214 23.01 -4.49 -20.34
C GLU A 214 23.53 -5.38 -19.21
N ASP A 215 23.10 -5.12 -17.97
CA ASP A 215 23.44 -5.93 -16.80
C ASP A 215 22.88 -7.34 -16.93
N ALA A 216 21.63 -7.49 -17.39
CA ALA A 216 21.01 -8.79 -17.59
C ALA A 216 21.74 -9.60 -18.66
N VAL A 217 22.04 -8.99 -19.81
CA VAL A 217 22.83 -9.59 -20.89
C VAL A 217 24.20 -10.02 -20.40
N THR A 218 24.90 -9.14 -19.69
CA THR A 218 26.24 -9.42 -19.14
C THR A 218 26.21 -10.60 -18.17
N ARG A 219 25.23 -10.64 -17.26
CA ARG A 219 25.10 -11.72 -16.27
C ARG A 219 24.74 -13.06 -16.89
N VAL A 220 23.83 -13.08 -17.87
CA VAL A 220 23.35 -14.32 -18.49
C VAL A 220 24.36 -14.87 -19.49
N LEU A 221 24.99 -14.01 -20.30
CA LEU A 221 25.89 -14.42 -21.37
C LEU A 221 27.38 -14.37 -20.98
N GLY A 222 27.71 -14.00 -19.75
CA GLY A 222 29.08 -14.08 -19.21
C GLY A 222 30.05 -12.98 -19.67
N GLY A 223 29.56 -11.94 -20.36
CA GLY A 223 30.27 -10.68 -20.59
C GLY A 223 31.51 -10.71 -21.49
N GLU A 224 31.31 -10.64 -22.80
CA GLU A 224 32.01 -9.69 -23.69
C GLU A 224 31.01 -9.22 -24.77
N VAL A 225 30.33 -8.09 -24.54
CA VAL A 225 29.60 -7.41 -25.63
C VAL A 225 30.53 -6.35 -26.22
N SER A 226 31.59 -6.81 -26.88
CA SER A 226 32.35 -5.94 -27.77
C SER A 226 31.57 -5.81 -29.08
N GLY A 227 31.02 -4.62 -29.34
CA GLY A 227 30.72 -4.20 -30.70
C GLY A 227 29.25 -4.26 -31.10
N ILE A 228 28.43 -3.34 -30.57
CA ILE A 228 27.58 -2.56 -31.48
C ILE A 228 28.41 -1.32 -31.82
N ALA A 229 29.36 -1.51 -32.73
CA ALA A 229 29.97 -0.37 -33.40
C ALA A 229 28.84 0.30 -34.18
N VAL A 230 28.45 1.48 -33.71
CA VAL A 230 27.74 2.47 -34.52
C VAL A 230 28.64 2.72 -35.73
N THR A 231 28.32 2.09 -36.86
CA THR A 231 28.86 2.52 -38.14
C THR A 231 28.13 3.79 -38.50
N ASP A 232 28.65 4.92 -38.03
CA ASP A 232 28.33 6.23 -38.59
C ASP A 232 28.76 6.18 -40.06
N GLY A 233 27.76 6.18 -40.95
CA GLY A 233 27.98 6.33 -42.37
C GLY A 233 28.36 7.77 -42.66
N GLY A 234 29.54 7.99 -43.24
CA GLY A 234 29.99 9.29 -43.72
C GLY A 234 30.80 9.13 -45.00
N GLU A 235 30.17 9.42 -46.13
CA GLU A 235 30.76 9.59 -47.46
C GLU A 235 31.79 10.74 -47.50
N ASN A 236 32.97 10.49 -48.09
CA ASN A 236 33.51 11.19 -49.28
C ASN A 236 34.90 10.67 -49.65
#